data_AF-A0A067PEP6-F1
#
_entry.id   AF-A0A067PEP6-F1
#
_cell.length_a   1.000
_cell.length_b   1.000
_cell.length_c   1.000
_cell.angle_alpha   90.00
_cell.angle_beta   90.00
_cell.angle_gamma   90.00
#
_symmetry.space_group_name_H-M   'P 1'
#
loop_
_entity.id
_entity.type
_entity.pdbx_description
1 polymer ?
#
loop_
_entity_poly.entity_id
_entity_poly.type
_entity_poly.pdbx_seq_one_letter_code
_entity_poly.pdbx_strand_id
1 'polypeptide(L)'
;MPPSPPTIIDDSFQIYDLRVEVICPPGERILCGAKPGDYFTLEGEMLYLPPGQGFSIYSLGAILPLLSGKQRAQQANDWMTTDAEVACPDPHCKSRLRIVRTGTRTFRHGEVTAVPLPGTNLVSTDTSKE
;
A
#
# COMPACT_ATOMS: atom_id res chain seq x y z
N MET A 1 6.86 -44.08 19.65
CA MET A 1 7.43 -42.72 19.63
C MET A 1 6.24 -41.76 19.75
N PRO A 2 6.17 -40.91 20.79
CA PRO A 2 5.06 -39.96 20.90
C PRO A 2 5.10 -38.96 19.73
N PRO A 3 3.96 -38.47 19.24
CA PRO A 3 3.94 -37.43 18.23
C PRO A 3 4.60 -36.17 18.81
N SER A 4 5.47 -35.54 18.00
CA SER A 4 6.07 -34.25 18.34
C SER A 4 4.97 -33.21 18.60
N PRO A 5 5.15 -32.29 19.55
CA PRO A 5 4.18 -31.22 19.79
C PRO A 5 3.99 -30.38 18.52
N PRO A 6 2.80 -29.80 18.31
CA PRO A 6 2.52 -28.98 17.14
C PRO A 6 3.47 -27.78 17.13
N THR A 7 4.23 -27.62 16.04
CA THR A 7 5.06 -26.44 15.79
C THR A 7 4.15 -25.26 15.54
N ILE A 8 4.14 -24.28 16.45
CA ILE A 8 3.50 -22.99 16.21
C ILE A 8 4.36 -22.27 15.17
N ILE A 9 3.81 -22.08 13.97
CA ILE A 9 4.48 -21.34 12.90
C ILE A 9 4.01 -19.89 12.99
N ASP A 10 4.96 -18.99 13.16
CA ASP A 10 4.68 -17.55 13.08
C ASP A 10 4.31 -17.21 11.64
N ASP A 11 3.05 -16.89 11.44
CA ASP A 11 2.46 -16.55 10.15
C ASP A 11 2.35 -15.03 9.95
N SER A 12 3.03 -14.25 10.80
CA SER A 12 2.99 -12.80 10.74
C SER A 12 3.90 -12.23 9.65
N PHE A 13 3.47 -11.12 9.05
CA PHE A 13 4.28 -10.33 8.13
C PHE A 13 3.99 -8.85 8.30
N GLN A 14 4.93 -8.00 7.89
CA GLN A 14 4.76 -6.54 7.95
C GLN A 14 4.69 -5.91 6.57
N ILE A 15 3.90 -4.85 6.47
CA ILE A 15 3.87 -3.93 5.33
C ILE A 15 3.91 -2.49 5.81
N TYR A 16 4.33 -1.58 4.94
CA TYR A 16 4.27 -0.14 5.20
C TYR A 16 2.88 0.41 4.91
N ASP A 17 2.43 1.33 5.75
CA ASP A 17 1.41 2.29 5.37
C ASP A 17 2.02 3.36 4.47
N LEU A 18 1.24 3.83 3.51
CA LEU A 18 1.68 4.85 2.56
C LEU A 18 0.90 6.13 2.76
N ARG A 19 1.58 7.26 2.57
CA ARG A 19 0.97 8.55 2.30
C ARG A 19 1.35 8.95 0.89
N VAL A 20 0.36 9.27 0.07
CA VAL A 20 0.58 9.75 -1.29
C VAL A 20 0.25 11.23 -1.33
N GLU A 21 1.22 12.04 -1.68
CA GLU A 21 1.12 13.50 -1.69
C GLU A 21 1.13 14.04 -3.11
N VAL A 22 0.30 15.03 -3.39
CA VAL A 22 0.33 15.75 -4.66
C VAL A 22 1.45 16.78 -4.66
N ILE A 23 2.29 16.72 -5.69
CA ILE A 23 3.25 17.77 -6.02
C ILE A 23 2.68 18.59 -7.17
N CYS A 24 2.46 19.88 -6.91
CA CYS A 24 2.10 20.87 -7.92
C CYS A 24 3.27 21.84 -8.10
N PRO A 25 3.98 21.81 -9.24
CA PRO A 25 5.08 22.74 -9.48
C PRO A 25 4.59 24.20 -9.45
N PRO A 26 5.34 25.13 -8.81
CA PRO A 26 4.96 26.54 -8.75
C PRO A 26 4.81 27.16 -10.15
N GLY A 27 3.73 27.91 -10.35
CA GLY A 27 3.47 28.61 -11.62
C GLY A 27 2.92 27.73 -12.75
N GLU A 28 2.83 26.41 -12.57
CA GLU A 28 2.28 25.51 -13.57
C GLU A 28 0.76 25.38 -13.48
N ARG A 29 0.10 25.23 -14.64
CA ARG A 29 -1.33 24.93 -14.69
C ARG A 29 -1.57 23.44 -14.43
N ILE A 30 -2.39 23.14 -13.43
CA ILE A 30 -2.79 21.76 -13.09
C ILE A 30 -4.15 21.46 -13.72
N LEU A 31 -4.21 20.42 -14.58
CA LEU A 31 -5.38 20.05 -15.37
C LEU A 31 -6.19 18.91 -14.74
N CYS A 32 -5.56 18.06 -13.93
CA CYS A 32 -6.19 16.92 -13.29
C CYS A 32 -7.05 17.28 -12.06
N GLY A 33 -7.16 18.57 -11.73
CA GLY A 33 -7.91 19.07 -10.56
C GLY A 33 -7.19 18.95 -9.22
N ALA A 34 -5.98 18.40 -9.21
CA ALA A 34 -5.16 18.28 -8.00
C ALA A 34 -4.70 19.65 -7.49
N LYS A 35 -4.60 19.79 -6.17
CA LYS A 35 -4.23 21.03 -5.49
C LYS A 35 -3.00 20.80 -4.59
N PRO A 36 -2.17 21.84 -4.37
CA PRO A 36 -1.12 21.77 -3.37
C PRO A 36 -1.68 21.35 -2.01
N GLY A 37 -1.08 20.33 -1.39
CA GLY A 37 -1.51 19.79 -0.10
C GLY A 37 -2.52 18.65 -0.17
N ASP A 38 -3.09 18.34 -1.34
CA ASP A 38 -3.93 17.15 -1.51
C ASP A 38 -3.11 15.88 -1.23
N TYR A 39 -3.72 14.93 -0.52
CA TYR A 39 -3.10 13.63 -0.23
C TYR A 39 -4.12 12.54 0.00
N PHE A 40 -3.70 11.28 -0.07
CA PHE A 40 -4.45 10.17 0.52
C PHE A 40 -3.51 9.29 1.35
N THR A 41 -4.07 8.55 2.30
CA THR A 41 -3.34 7.51 3.03
C THR A 41 -3.79 6.13 2.55
N LEU A 42 -2.87 5.19 2.52
CA LEU A 42 -3.12 3.77 2.35
C LEU A 42 -2.68 3.09 3.65
N GLU A 43 -3.67 2.72 4.44
CA GLU A 43 -3.51 2.14 5.76
C GLU A 43 -3.84 0.65 5.68
N GLY A 44 -2.82 -0.19 5.70
CA GLY A 44 -2.97 -1.57 5.28
C GLY A 44 -3.48 -1.66 3.85
N GLU A 45 -4.68 -2.20 3.66
CA GLU A 45 -5.32 -2.34 2.33
C GLU A 45 -6.36 -1.26 2.04
N MET A 46 -6.55 -0.31 2.98
CA MET A 46 -7.64 0.67 2.94
C MET A 46 -7.13 2.06 2.56
N LEU A 47 -7.72 2.62 1.49
CA LEU A 47 -7.43 3.98 1.04
C LEU A 47 -8.35 4.99 1.75
N TYR A 48 -7.78 6.04 2.34
CA TYR A 48 -8.51 7.12 2.99
C TYR A 48 -8.20 8.49 2.38
N LEU A 49 -9.25 9.28 2.20
CA LEU A 49 -9.16 10.67 1.77
C LEU A 49 -9.51 11.61 2.93
N PRO A 50 -8.88 12.79 3.03
CA PRO A 50 -9.34 13.84 3.93
C PRO A 50 -10.80 14.24 3.63
N PRO A 51 -11.56 14.68 4.65
CA PRO A 51 -12.94 15.12 4.45
C PRO A 51 -13.08 16.18 3.35
N GLY A 52 -13.98 15.93 2.41
CA GLY A 52 -14.26 16.87 1.31
C GLY A 52 -13.18 16.92 0.21
N GLN A 53 -12.14 16.10 0.29
CA GLN A 53 -11.12 16.04 -0.76
C GLN A 53 -11.52 15.02 -1.84
N GLY A 54 -11.62 15.50 -3.08
CA GLY A 54 -11.69 14.63 -4.26
C GLY A 54 -10.29 14.24 -4.74
N PHE A 55 -10.20 13.11 -5.43
CA PHE A 55 -8.98 12.74 -6.15
C PHE A 55 -9.36 12.32 -7.57
N SER A 56 -8.54 12.70 -8.56
CA SER A 56 -8.78 12.28 -9.94
C SER A 56 -8.67 10.76 -10.06
N ILE A 57 -9.73 10.11 -10.57
CA ILE A 57 -9.72 8.67 -10.81
C ILE A 57 -8.64 8.26 -11.83
N TYR A 58 -8.28 9.16 -12.75
CA TYR A 58 -7.21 8.93 -13.71
C TYR A 58 -5.84 8.96 -13.02
N SER A 59 -5.64 9.93 -12.10
CA SER A 59 -4.42 9.98 -11.28
C SER A 59 -4.30 8.75 -10.38
N LEU A 60 -5.42 8.27 -9.80
CA LEU A 60 -5.46 7.00 -9.08
C LEU A 60 -5.09 5.82 -9.99
N GLY A 61 -5.66 5.75 -11.19
CA GLY A 61 -5.34 4.69 -12.16
C GLY A 61 -3.85 4.61 -12.51
N ALA A 62 -3.14 5.75 -12.53
CA ALA A 62 -1.70 5.77 -12.79
C ALA A 62 -0.86 5.22 -11.62
N ILE A 63 -1.29 5.45 -10.37
CA ILE A 63 -0.48 5.13 -9.18
C ILE A 63 -0.85 3.80 -8.51
N LEU A 64 -2.12 3.40 -8.55
CA LEU A 64 -2.61 2.19 -7.88
C LEU A 64 -1.78 0.93 -8.17
N PRO A 65 -1.30 0.66 -9.41
CA PRO A 65 -0.49 -0.53 -9.70
C PRO A 65 0.85 -0.59 -8.93
N LEU A 66 1.35 0.56 -8.44
CA LEU A 66 2.64 0.65 -7.77
C LEU A 66 2.54 0.54 -6.24
N LEU A 67 1.36 0.76 -5.66
CA LEU A 67 1.20 0.90 -4.22
C LEU A 67 1.52 -0.40 -3.47
N SER A 68 0.97 -1.54 -3.90
CA SER A 68 1.21 -2.81 -3.22
C SER A 68 2.70 -3.18 -3.19
N GLY A 69 3.44 -2.91 -4.27
CA GLY A 69 4.89 -3.08 -4.31
C GLY A 69 5.63 -2.11 -3.39
N LYS A 70 5.16 -0.86 -3.29
CA LYS A 70 5.72 0.15 -2.37
C LYS A 70 5.44 -0.15 -0.90
N GLN A 71 4.42 -0.94 -0.57
CA GLN A 71 4.15 -1.40 0.79
C GLN A 71 5.09 -2.51 1.26
N ARG A 72 5.76 -3.24 0.36
CA ARG A 72 6.65 -4.35 0.72
C ARG A 72 8.05 -3.87 1.06
N ALA A 73 8.79 -4.66 1.84
CA ALA A 73 10.23 -4.52 1.91
C ALA A 73 10.82 -4.74 0.50
N GLN A 74 11.75 -3.87 0.11
CA GLN A 74 12.34 -3.87 -1.22
C GLN A 74 13.84 -4.11 -1.15
N GLN A 75 14.40 -4.61 -2.24
CA GLN A 75 15.83 -4.80 -2.37
C GLN A 75 16.51 -3.43 -2.57
N ALA A 76 17.61 -3.19 -1.86
CA ALA A 76 18.24 -1.87 -1.78
C ALA A 76 18.74 -1.29 -3.12
N ASN A 77 19.01 -2.14 -4.11
CA ASN A 77 19.52 -1.73 -5.43
C ASN A 77 18.42 -1.72 -6.51
N ASP A 78 17.17 -2.03 -6.14
CA ASP A 78 16.04 -1.94 -7.05
C ASP A 78 15.58 -0.47 -7.14
N TRP A 79 15.30 -0.01 -8.37
CA TRP A 79 14.75 1.32 -8.64
C TRP A 79 13.45 1.56 -7.87
N MET A 80 12.69 0.49 -7.61
CA MET A 80 11.48 0.55 -6.81
C MET A 80 11.71 1.04 -5.38
N THR A 81 12.95 1.02 -4.86
CA THR A 81 13.32 1.56 -3.55
C THR A 81 13.49 3.09 -3.59
N THR A 82 14.00 3.64 -4.68
CA THR A 82 14.33 5.08 -4.80
C THR A 82 13.23 5.91 -5.46
N ASP A 83 12.58 5.36 -6.49
CA ASP A 83 11.71 6.14 -7.37
C ASP A 83 10.33 6.31 -6.75
N ALA A 84 10.13 7.41 -6.03
CA ALA A 84 8.92 7.64 -5.24
C ALA A 84 7.84 8.47 -5.97
N GLU A 85 8.14 8.99 -7.17
CA GLU A 85 7.25 9.93 -7.86
C GLU A 85 6.63 9.34 -9.12
N VAL A 86 5.32 9.52 -9.26
CA VAL A 86 4.53 9.08 -10.41
C VAL A 86 3.97 10.30 -11.10
N ALA A 87 4.18 10.41 -12.40
CA ALA A 87 3.67 11.53 -13.19
C ALA A 87 2.15 11.47 -13.34
N CYS A 88 1.51 12.63 -13.52
CA CYS A 88 0.13 12.68 -13.98
C CYS A 88 0.00 11.95 -15.32
N PRO A 89 -1.08 11.16 -15.55
CA PRO A 89 -1.29 10.47 -16.82
C PRO A 89 -1.56 11.42 -18.00
N ASP A 90 -1.98 12.66 -17.73
CA ASP A 90 -2.04 13.71 -18.75
C ASP A 90 -0.64 14.30 -18.97
N PRO A 91 -0.02 14.14 -20.16
CA PRO A 91 1.33 14.62 -20.43
C PRO A 91 1.49 16.14 -20.35
N HIS A 92 0.39 16.88 -20.43
CA HIS A 92 0.37 18.34 -20.31
C HIS A 92 0.13 18.82 -18.87
N CYS A 93 -0.22 17.93 -17.95
CA CYS A 93 -0.33 18.25 -16.54
C CYS A 93 0.99 17.96 -15.82
N LYS A 94 1.63 18.99 -15.26
CA LYS A 94 2.93 18.87 -14.58
C LYS A 94 2.85 18.36 -13.13
N SER A 95 1.66 18.01 -12.65
CA SER A 95 1.52 17.43 -11.31
C SER A 95 2.19 16.06 -11.22
N ARG A 96 2.64 15.71 -10.02
CA ARG A 96 3.17 14.39 -9.67
C ARG A 96 2.55 13.90 -8.38
N LEU A 97 2.63 12.60 -8.16
CA LEU A 97 2.24 11.95 -6.91
C LEU A 97 3.49 11.37 -6.26
N ARG A 98 3.77 11.76 -5.02
CA ARG A 98 4.90 11.25 -4.26
C ARG A 98 4.43 10.24 -3.24
N ILE A 99 5.01 9.04 -3.28
CA ILE A 99 4.73 7.95 -2.35
C ILE A 99 5.70 8.04 -1.18
N VAL A 100 5.17 8.16 0.02
CA VAL A 100 5.93 8.21 1.27
C VAL A 100 5.55 7.00 2.12
N ARG A 101 6.53 6.19 2.49
CA ARG A 101 6.35 5.16 3.53
C ARG A 101 6.27 5.84 4.89
N THR A 102 5.32 5.40 5.70
CA THR A 102 5.08 5.98 7.03
C THR A 102 5.33 4.91 8.11
N GLY A 103 4.29 4.45 8.80
CA GLY A 103 4.40 3.37 9.78
C GLY A 103 4.44 1.98 9.13
N THR A 104 4.66 0.96 9.96
CA THR A 104 4.45 -0.45 9.58
C THR A 104 3.22 -1.00 10.28
N ARG A 105 2.56 -1.96 9.64
CA ARG A 105 1.48 -2.77 10.22
C ARG A 105 1.83 -4.24 10.13
N THR A 106 1.50 -4.97 11.17
CA THR A 106 1.62 -6.43 11.21
C THR A 106 0.29 -7.05 10.81
N PHE A 107 0.36 -8.01 9.90
CA PHE A 107 -0.74 -8.87 9.46
C PHE A 107 -0.42 -10.31 9.78
N ARG A 108 -1.44 -11.16 9.80
CA ARG A 108 -1.29 -12.62 9.82
C ARG A 108 -1.77 -13.21 8.51
N HIS A 109 -1.02 -14.18 7.98
CA HIS A 109 -1.37 -14.87 6.74
C HIS A 109 -2.78 -15.44 6.77
N GLY A 110 -3.15 -16.15 7.84
CA GLY A 110 -4.47 -16.76 7.96
C GLY A 110 -5.65 -15.78 8.04
N GLU A 111 -5.39 -14.50 8.34
CA GLU A 111 -6.41 -13.45 8.42
C GLU A 111 -6.68 -12.78 7.06
N VAL A 112 -5.72 -12.84 6.13
CA VAL A 112 -5.78 -12.12 4.84
C VAL A 112 -5.91 -13.03 3.62
N THR A 113 -5.82 -14.35 3.79
CA THR A 113 -6.01 -15.29 2.70
C THR A 113 -6.50 -16.65 3.19
N ALA A 114 -7.31 -17.31 2.36
CA ALA A 114 -7.77 -18.68 2.59
C ALA A 114 -6.78 -19.75 2.09
N VAL A 115 -5.76 -19.36 1.31
CA VAL A 115 -4.74 -20.29 0.79
C VAL A 115 -3.73 -20.55 1.91
N PRO A 116 -3.48 -21.80 2.33
CA PRO A 116 -2.53 -22.08 3.42
C PRO A 116 -1.08 -21.84 2.99
N LEU A 117 -0.21 -21.54 3.96
CA LEU A 117 1.22 -21.51 3.73
C LEU A 117 1.72 -22.91 3.28
N PRO A 118 2.64 -23.01 2.31
CA PRO A 118 3.18 -24.30 1.88
C PRO A 118 3.85 -25.06 3.04
N GLY A 119 3.53 -26.35 3.18
CA GLY A 119 4.08 -27.18 4.26
C GLY A 119 3.38 -27.05 5.61
N THR A 120 2.31 -26.25 5.69
CA THR A 120 1.50 -26.04 6.89
C THR A 120 0.06 -26.50 6.64
N ASN A 121 -0.34 -27.58 7.31
CA ASN A 121 -1.76 -27.94 7.44
C ASN A 121 -2.38 -27.07 8.55
N LEU A 122 -2.39 -25.75 8.38
CA LEU A 122 -3.10 -24.85 9.29
C LEU A 122 -4.56 -24.75 8.83
N VAL A 123 -5.46 -25.33 9.61
CA VAL A 123 -6.90 -25.12 9.48
C VAL A 123 -7.24 -23.97 10.42
N SER A 124 -7.72 -22.86 9.88
CA SER A 124 -8.19 -21.71 10.67
C SER A 124 -9.29 -22.18 11.63
N THR A 125 -9.01 -22.18 12.93
CA THR A 125 -10.02 -22.42 13.96
C THR A 125 -10.62 -21.08 14.34
N ASP A 126 -11.53 -20.59 13.49
CA ASP A 126 -12.33 -19.41 13.81
C ASP A 126 -13.20 -19.75 15.03
N THR A 127 -12.80 -19.26 16.21
CA THR A 127 -13.52 -19.46 17.48
C THR A 127 -13.94 -18.10 18.06
N SER A 128 -14.18 -17.11 17.22
CA SER A 128 -14.50 -15.74 17.68
C SER A 128 -15.46 -15.01 16.74
N LYS A 129 -16.64 -15.62 16.52
CA LYS A 129 -17.87 -14.89 16.18
C LYS A 129 -19.05 -15.47 16.96
N GLU A 130 -19.17 -15.02 18.22
CA GLU A 130 -20.44 -14.89 18.95
C GLU A 130 -20.53 -13.47 19.51
#